data_AF-A0A2S2RAS5-F1
#
_entry.id   AF-A0A2S2RAS5-F1
#
_cell.length_a   1.000
_cell.length_b   1.000
_cell.length_c   1.000
_cell.angle_alpha   90.00
_cell.angle_beta   90.00
_cell.angle_gamma   90.00
#
_symmetry.space_group_name_H-M   'P 1'
#
loop_
_entity.id
_entity.type
_entity.pdbx_description
1 polymer ?
#
loop_
_entity_poly.entity_id
_entity_poly.type
_entity_poly.pdbx_seq_one_letter_code
_entity_poly.pdbx_strand_id
1 'polypeptide(L)'
;MINHAVDDRELLRSVFRGLSVYFNYTESAKCLDTESAYPDEIIKGWNYQACTEMIMPFCANGGEDDIFEAIPWDFESYADYCETQYDVRPNVDDVEKQYGGKNIDAASNIIFSNGLLDPWSSGGVLKSVSFTVRALLIPDAAHHLDLRASHRNDTESVVRARKTIKRWIKMWIHGYWLRK
;
A
#
# COMPACT_ATOMS: atom_id res chain seq x y z
N MET A 1 -20.07 13.32 7.60
CA MET A 1 -19.76 14.29 8.68
C MET A 1 -21.04 15.00 9.11
N ILE A 2 -21.74 14.52 10.14
CA ILE A 2 -23.09 15.03 10.51
C ILE A 2 -23.07 15.75 11.88
N ASN A 3 -21.90 15.87 12.51
CA ASN A 3 -21.76 16.36 13.88
C ASN A 3 -20.53 17.28 14.01
N HIS A 4 -20.60 18.47 13.42
CA HIS A 4 -19.56 19.50 13.51
C HIS A 4 -20.13 20.82 14.04
N ALA A 5 -19.34 21.54 14.83
CA ALA A 5 -19.76 22.78 15.48
C ALA A 5 -19.63 24.04 14.60
N VAL A 6 -18.98 23.91 13.45
CA VAL A 6 -18.75 24.99 12.46
C VAL A 6 -19.82 24.94 11.36
N ASP A 7 -20.01 26.02 10.60
CA ASP A 7 -20.91 25.97 9.45
C ASP A 7 -20.31 25.17 8.27
N ASP A 8 -21.17 24.65 7.39
CA ASP A 8 -20.78 23.80 6.26
C ASP A 8 -19.74 24.46 5.35
N ARG A 9 -19.82 25.78 5.17
CA ARG A 9 -18.88 26.52 4.32
C ARG A 9 -17.50 26.58 4.96
N GLU A 10 -17.43 26.79 6.27
CA GLU A 10 -16.17 26.74 7.02
C GLU A 10 -15.56 25.33 7.02
N LEU A 11 -16.39 24.30 7.17
CA LEU A 11 -15.95 22.91 7.06
C LEU A 11 -15.35 22.61 5.68
N LEU A 12 -16.08 22.93 4.60
CA LEU A 12 -15.62 22.70 3.23
C LEU A 12 -14.34 23.51 2.92
N ARG A 13 -14.20 24.72 3.47
CA ARG A 13 -12.95 25.49 3.37
C ARG A 13 -11.79 24.81 4.08
N SER A 14 -12.03 24.18 5.22
CA SER A 14 -11.01 23.45 5.96
C SER A 14 -10.56 22.19 5.20
N VAL A 15 -11.50 21.45 4.61
CA VAL A 15 -11.20 20.33 3.71
C VAL A 15 -10.40 20.80 2.49
N PHE A 16 -10.82 21.88 1.84
CA PHE A 16 -10.12 22.47 0.70
C PHE A 16 -8.67 22.87 1.05
N ARG A 17 -8.44 23.47 2.23
CA ARG A 17 -7.10 23.80 2.71
C ARG A 17 -6.25 22.55 2.92
N GLY A 18 -6.83 21.48 3.48
CA GLY A 18 -6.15 20.19 3.63
C GLY A 18 -5.74 19.60 2.28
N LEU A 19 -6.67 19.53 1.33
CA LEU A 19 -6.40 19.05 -0.03
C LEU A 19 -5.34 19.90 -0.75
N SER A 20 -5.32 21.22 -0.51
CA SER A 20 -4.36 22.14 -1.11
C SER A 20 -2.91 21.85 -0.71
N VAL A 21 -2.66 21.26 0.47
CA VAL A 21 -1.30 20.82 0.86
C VAL A 21 -0.76 19.77 -0.11
N TYR A 22 -1.62 18.89 -0.63
CA TYR A 22 -1.23 17.85 -1.57
C TYR A 22 -1.25 18.35 -3.02
N PHE A 23 -2.37 18.92 -3.46
CA PHE A 23 -2.60 19.30 -4.85
C PHE A 23 -2.00 20.66 -5.25
N ASN A 24 -1.68 21.52 -4.30
CA ASN A 24 -1.19 22.89 -4.57
C ASN A 24 -0.14 23.37 -3.55
N TYR A 25 0.79 22.50 -3.17
CA TYR A 25 1.84 22.83 -2.18
C TYR A 25 2.67 24.07 -2.56
N THR A 26 2.93 24.30 -3.85
CA THR A 26 3.69 25.45 -4.36
C THR A 26 2.86 26.71 -4.53
N GLU A 27 1.55 26.65 -4.28
CA GLU A 27 0.58 27.75 -4.43
C GLU A 27 0.49 28.34 -5.85
N SER A 28 0.97 27.61 -6.87
CA SER A 28 0.98 28.05 -8.26
C SER A 28 -0.27 27.67 -9.05
N ALA A 29 -1.05 26.69 -8.57
CA ALA A 29 -2.25 26.22 -9.25
C ALA A 29 -3.44 27.17 -9.01
N LYS A 30 -4.24 27.40 -10.06
CA LYS A 30 -5.47 28.22 -10.00
C LYS A 30 -6.70 27.42 -9.54
N CYS A 31 -6.66 26.10 -9.71
CA CYS A 31 -7.68 25.14 -9.32
C CYS A 31 -6.99 23.83 -8.89
N LEU A 32 -7.71 22.98 -8.14
CA LEU A 32 -7.23 21.63 -7.80
C LEU A 32 -7.63 20.70 -8.94
N ASP A 33 -6.64 20.23 -9.70
CA ASP A 33 -6.83 19.18 -10.69
C ASP A 33 -6.78 17.82 -9.98
N THR A 34 -7.84 17.03 -10.14
CA THR A 34 -7.98 15.71 -9.51
C THR A 34 -7.71 14.57 -10.48
N GLU A 35 -7.27 14.85 -11.71
CA GLU A 35 -6.81 13.83 -12.64
C GLU A 35 -5.50 13.18 -12.15
N SER A 36 -5.22 11.99 -12.68
CA SER A 36 -4.01 11.25 -12.30
C SER A 36 -2.75 11.97 -12.78
N ALA A 37 -1.77 12.11 -11.90
CA ALA A 37 -0.44 12.61 -12.25
C ALA A 37 0.44 11.57 -12.99
N TYR A 38 -0.02 10.32 -13.09
CA TYR A 38 0.72 9.24 -13.76
C TYR A 38 0.42 9.18 -15.25
N PRO A 39 1.40 8.79 -16.09
CA PRO A 39 1.16 8.50 -17.50
C PRO A 39 0.08 7.44 -17.71
N ASP A 40 -0.84 7.68 -18.65
CA ASP A 40 -1.94 6.78 -18.97
C ASP A 40 -1.51 5.34 -19.22
N GLU A 41 -0.37 5.13 -19.87
CA GLU A 41 0.16 3.80 -20.18
C GLU A 41 0.46 2.99 -18.92
N ILE A 42 1.00 3.63 -17.89
CA ILE A 42 1.32 2.98 -16.61
C ILE A 42 0.02 2.60 -15.89
N ILE A 43 -0.96 3.51 -15.89
CA ILE A 43 -2.27 3.28 -15.27
C ILE A 43 -3.00 2.14 -15.99
N LYS A 44 -2.99 2.11 -17.32
CA LYS A 44 -3.61 1.03 -18.11
C LYS A 44 -2.98 -0.32 -17.82
N GLY A 45 -1.66 -0.39 -17.73
CA GLY A 45 -0.96 -1.62 -17.37
C GLY A 45 -1.37 -2.13 -15.98
N TRP A 46 -1.37 -1.24 -14.98
CA TRP A 46 -1.79 -1.58 -13.63
C TRP A 46 -3.27 -2.01 -13.54
N ASN A 47 -4.16 -1.28 -14.20
CA ASN A 47 -5.59 -1.59 -14.23
C ASN A 47 -5.86 -2.93 -14.89
N TYR A 48 -5.13 -3.27 -15.96
CA TYR A 48 -5.21 -4.60 -16.56
C TYR A 48 -4.80 -5.69 -15.56
N GLN A 49 -3.67 -5.50 -14.85
CA GLN A 49 -3.25 -6.45 -13.82
C GLN A 49 -4.29 -6.59 -12.70
N ALA A 50 -4.90 -5.49 -12.26
CA ALA A 50 -5.98 -5.52 -11.26
C ALA A 50 -7.22 -6.27 -11.77
N CYS A 51 -7.53 -6.14 -13.07
CA CYS A 51 -8.65 -6.82 -13.71
C CYS A 51 -8.41 -8.30 -14.04
N THR A 52 -7.19 -8.81 -13.85
CA THR A 52 -6.87 -10.22 -14.07
C THR A 52 -6.50 -10.93 -12.77
N GLU A 53 -5.37 -10.54 -12.17
CA GLU A 53 -4.71 -11.28 -11.09
C GLU A 53 -4.65 -10.48 -9.78
N MET A 54 -4.36 -9.18 -9.85
CA MET A 54 -4.12 -8.30 -8.70
C MET A 54 -5.43 -7.75 -8.10
N ILE A 55 -6.36 -8.64 -7.82
CA ILE A 55 -7.69 -8.29 -7.30
C ILE A 55 -7.57 -8.00 -5.81
N MET A 56 -7.82 -6.75 -5.42
CA MET A 56 -7.71 -6.30 -4.04
C MET A 56 -9.06 -5.74 -3.57
N PRO A 57 -9.79 -6.49 -2.72
CA PRO A 57 -11.08 -6.05 -2.21
C PRO A 57 -10.94 -4.85 -1.27
N PHE A 58 -11.16 -3.65 -1.80
CA PHE A 58 -11.25 -2.42 -1.00
C PHE A 58 -12.69 -2.00 -0.84
N CYS A 59 -13.03 -1.55 0.37
CA CYS A 59 -14.32 -0.98 0.69
C CYS A 59 -14.15 0.15 1.72
N ALA A 60 -15.18 0.99 1.79
CA ALA A 60 -15.39 1.91 2.90
C ALA A 60 -16.70 1.53 3.58
N ASN A 61 -16.69 1.36 4.90
CA ASN A 61 -17.88 1.07 5.69
C ASN A 61 -18.61 2.36 6.06
N GLY A 62 -17.87 3.47 6.17
CA GLY A 62 -18.34 4.76 6.66
C GLY A 62 -18.72 4.73 8.14
N GLY A 63 -19.02 5.92 8.68
CA GLY A 63 -19.46 6.06 10.06
C GLY A 63 -18.30 6.09 11.07
N GLU A 64 -18.24 5.09 11.96
CA GLU A 64 -17.25 5.04 13.05
C GLU A 64 -15.94 4.34 12.65
N ASP A 65 -15.98 3.46 11.63
CA ASP A 65 -14.83 2.64 11.22
C ASP A 65 -13.88 3.39 10.28
N ASP A 66 -14.42 4.29 9.46
CA ASP A 66 -13.66 5.14 8.55
C ASP A 66 -14.40 6.46 8.25
N ILE A 67 -13.66 7.43 7.71
CA ILE A 67 -14.15 8.80 7.48
C ILE A 67 -14.84 9.00 6.12
N PHE A 68 -15.01 7.94 5.32
CA PHE A 68 -15.54 8.01 3.97
C PHE A 68 -17.05 7.70 3.95
N GLU A 69 -17.67 7.94 2.80
CA GLU A 69 -19.00 7.42 2.54
C GLU A 69 -18.94 5.91 2.30
N ALA A 70 -20.01 5.19 2.64
CA ALA A 70 -20.04 3.74 2.50
C ALA A 70 -19.97 3.34 1.02
N ILE A 71 -18.95 2.55 0.69
CA ILE A 71 -18.69 1.97 -0.63
C ILE A 71 -18.39 0.49 -0.41
N PRO A 72 -19.41 -0.39 -0.42
CA PRO A 72 -19.21 -1.83 -0.23
C PRO A 72 -18.45 -2.45 -1.40
N TRP A 73 -17.65 -3.47 -1.12
CA TRP A 73 -17.01 -4.26 -2.16
C TRP A 73 -18.04 -5.16 -2.86
N ASP A 74 -18.11 -5.06 -4.19
CA ASP A 74 -18.95 -5.89 -5.04
C ASP A 74 -18.11 -6.49 -6.17
N PHE A 75 -17.92 -7.81 -6.10
CA PHE A 75 -17.12 -8.53 -7.08
C PHE A 75 -17.78 -8.58 -8.47
N GLU A 76 -19.10 -8.69 -8.57
CA GLU A 76 -19.77 -8.80 -9.87
C GLU A 76 -19.70 -7.47 -10.63
N SER A 77 -19.99 -6.36 -9.95
CA SER A 77 -19.78 -5.02 -10.52
C SER A 77 -18.33 -4.77 -10.94
N TYR A 78 -17.36 -5.27 -10.16
CA TYR A 78 -15.94 -5.20 -10.50
C TYR A 78 -15.60 -6.04 -11.74
N ALA A 79 -16.12 -7.27 -11.82
CA ALA A 79 -15.91 -8.16 -12.96
C ALA A 79 -16.54 -7.63 -14.26
N ASP A 80 -17.74 -7.06 -14.19
CA ASP A 80 -18.42 -6.42 -15.33
C ASP A 80 -17.64 -5.20 -15.86
N TYR A 81 -17.07 -4.40 -14.95
CA TYR A 81 -16.17 -3.30 -15.31
C TYR A 81 -14.96 -3.82 -16.08
N CYS A 82 -14.30 -4.86 -15.56
CA CYS A 82 -13.12 -5.44 -16.19
C CYS A 82 -13.41 -6.05 -17.56
N GLU A 83 -14.54 -6.75 -17.71
CA GLU A 83 -14.96 -7.30 -18.99
C GLU A 83 -15.20 -6.19 -20.02
N THR A 84 -15.87 -5.11 -19.60
CA THR A 84 -16.16 -3.96 -20.47
C THR A 84 -14.90 -3.22 -20.90
N GLN A 85 -13.94 -3.02 -19.99
CA GLN A 85 -12.74 -2.22 -20.27
C GLN A 85 -11.62 -3.01 -20.98
N TYR A 86 -11.52 -4.31 -20.70
CA TYR A 86 -10.35 -5.11 -21.07
C TYR A 86 -10.67 -6.47 -21.69
N ASP A 87 -11.95 -6.84 -21.85
CA ASP A 87 -12.38 -8.15 -22.36
C ASP A 87 -11.80 -9.33 -21.54
N VAL A 88 -11.67 -9.11 -20.23
CA VAL A 88 -11.20 -10.12 -19.26
C VAL A 88 -12.11 -10.12 -18.05
N ARG A 89 -12.30 -11.29 -17.43
CA ARG A 89 -12.90 -11.40 -16.11
C ARG A 89 -11.84 -11.77 -15.07
N PRO A 90 -11.82 -11.10 -13.90
CA PRO A 90 -10.86 -11.35 -12.84
C PRO A 90 -11.05 -12.74 -12.23
N ASN A 91 -9.94 -13.41 -11.90
CA ASN A 91 -9.95 -14.68 -11.17
C ASN A 91 -9.33 -14.50 -9.78
N VAL A 92 -10.19 -14.51 -8.76
CA VAL A 92 -9.82 -14.22 -7.36
C VAL A 92 -8.83 -15.20 -6.75
N ASP A 93 -8.73 -16.42 -7.30
CA ASP A 93 -7.93 -17.47 -6.70
C ASP A 93 -6.51 -17.56 -7.28
N ASP A 94 -6.23 -16.95 -8.43
CA ASP A 94 -4.99 -17.23 -9.18
C ASP A 94 -3.74 -16.86 -8.40
N VAL A 95 -3.71 -15.68 -7.79
CA VAL A 95 -2.57 -15.22 -6.96
C VAL A 95 -2.40 -16.12 -5.74
N GLU A 96 -3.49 -16.51 -5.07
CA GLU A 96 -3.39 -17.41 -3.91
C GLU A 96 -2.90 -18.81 -4.31
N LYS A 97 -3.42 -19.37 -5.41
CA LYS A 97 -3.01 -20.69 -5.93
C LYS A 97 -1.57 -20.68 -6.42
N GLN A 98 -1.15 -19.60 -7.06
CA GLN A 98 0.19 -19.47 -7.64
C GLN A 98 1.26 -19.21 -6.57
N TYR A 99 0.97 -18.37 -5.58
CA TYR A 99 1.97 -17.90 -4.61
C TYR A 99 1.76 -18.41 -3.18
N GLY A 100 0.70 -19.18 -2.93
CA GLY A 100 0.43 -19.86 -1.66
C GLY A 100 -0.33 -19.04 -0.61
N GLY A 101 -0.65 -17.78 -0.89
CA GLY A 101 -1.38 -16.90 0.04
C GLY A 101 -0.70 -16.81 1.41
N LYS A 102 -1.36 -17.30 2.46
CA LYS A 102 -0.80 -17.35 3.82
C LYS A 102 0.13 -18.55 4.07
N ASN A 103 0.09 -19.56 3.21
CA ASN A 103 0.85 -20.81 3.32
C ASN A 103 2.23 -20.66 2.66
N ILE A 104 3.06 -19.81 3.26
CA ILE A 104 4.40 -19.45 2.75
C ILE A 104 5.54 -19.98 3.64
N ASP A 105 5.28 -21.00 4.45
CA ASP A 105 6.25 -21.61 5.37
C ASP A 105 7.38 -22.35 4.64
N ALA A 106 7.14 -22.83 3.42
CA ALA A 106 8.14 -23.43 2.55
C ALA A 106 9.13 -22.41 1.95
N ALA A 107 8.81 -21.11 2.01
CA ALA A 107 9.70 -20.06 1.50
C ALA A 107 10.93 -19.88 2.39
N SER A 108 11.97 -19.24 1.85
CA SER A 108 13.17 -18.92 2.62
C SER A 108 13.81 -17.62 2.17
N ASN A 109 14.52 -16.98 3.09
CA ASN A 109 15.31 -15.76 2.86
C ASN A 109 14.48 -14.59 2.32
N ILE A 110 13.35 -14.31 2.98
CA ILE A 110 12.47 -13.19 2.66
C ILE A 110 12.37 -12.29 3.90
N ILE A 111 12.41 -10.97 3.67
CA ILE A 111 12.13 -9.96 4.68
C ILE A 111 10.89 -9.19 4.22
N PHE A 112 9.81 -9.31 4.97
CA PHE A 112 8.61 -8.48 4.81
C PHE A 112 8.71 -7.27 5.74
N SER A 113 9.23 -6.16 5.24
CA SER A 113 9.24 -4.88 5.98
C SER A 113 7.92 -4.14 5.78
N ASN A 114 7.36 -3.61 6.87
CA ASN A 114 6.11 -2.84 6.84
C ASN A 114 6.24 -1.61 7.74
N GLY A 115 5.87 -0.44 7.21
CA GLY A 115 5.67 0.77 8.01
C GLY A 115 4.31 0.76 8.68
N LEU A 116 4.19 1.16 9.94
CA LEU A 116 2.88 1.13 10.64
C LEU A 116 1.98 2.34 10.31
N LEU A 117 2.50 3.34 9.59
CA LEU A 117 1.70 4.42 9.02
C LEU A 117 1.23 4.10 7.59
N ASP A 118 1.65 2.95 7.04
CA ASP A 118 1.29 2.52 5.70
C ASP A 118 -0.05 1.76 5.71
N PRO A 119 -1.10 2.24 5.01
CA PRO A 119 -2.36 1.51 4.92
C PRO A 119 -2.18 0.11 4.28
N TRP A 120 -1.18 -0.06 3.41
CA TRP A 120 -0.88 -1.34 2.77
C TRP A 120 -0.33 -2.40 3.74
N SER A 121 0.17 -1.99 4.91
CA SER A 121 0.67 -2.93 5.91
C SER A 121 -0.41 -3.92 6.40
N SER A 122 -1.69 -3.53 6.34
CA SER A 122 -2.82 -4.39 6.68
C SER A 122 -2.93 -5.65 5.83
N GLY A 123 -2.53 -5.59 4.55
CA GLY A 123 -2.47 -6.72 3.64
C GLY A 123 -1.14 -7.48 3.65
N GLY A 124 -0.16 -7.02 4.41
CA GLY A 124 1.19 -7.58 4.44
C GLY A 124 1.40 -8.72 5.44
N VAL A 125 2.63 -9.25 5.47
CA VAL A 125 3.06 -10.24 6.47
C VAL A 125 3.63 -9.53 7.70
N LEU A 126 2.84 -9.48 8.78
CA LEU A 126 3.17 -8.73 9.99
C LEU A 126 3.83 -9.57 11.11
N LYS A 127 3.93 -10.89 10.92
CA LYS A 127 4.57 -11.82 11.86
C LYS A 127 5.55 -12.71 11.09
N SER A 128 6.70 -13.00 11.71
CA SER A 128 7.68 -13.90 11.09
C SER A 128 7.07 -15.30 10.96
N VAL A 129 7.19 -15.88 9.77
CA VAL A 129 6.67 -17.22 9.45
C VAL A 129 7.71 -18.30 9.81
N SER A 130 8.99 -17.99 9.64
CA SER A 130 10.09 -18.90 9.97
C SER A 130 11.35 -18.14 10.38
N PHE A 131 12.45 -18.86 10.66
CA PHE A 131 13.74 -18.23 10.95
C PHE A 131 14.32 -17.46 9.74
N THR A 132 13.91 -17.77 8.51
CA THR A 132 14.44 -17.15 7.29
C THR A 132 13.38 -16.33 6.54
N VAL A 133 12.10 -16.46 6.90
CA VAL A 133 10.99 -15.64 6.41
C VAL A 133 10.52 -14.73 7.55
N ARG A 134 11.01 -13.50 7.55
CA ARG A 134 10.94 -12.58 8.70
C ARG A 134 10.04 -11.38 8.40
N ALA A 135 9.21 -11.02 9.36
CA ALA A 135 8.51 -9.74 9.36
C ALA A 135 9.33 -8.69 10.13
N LEU A 136 9.37 -7.46 9.61
CA LEU A 136 10.05 -6.32 10.24
C LEU A 136 9.14 -5.10 10.23
N LEU A 137 8.57 -4.76 11.39
CA LEU A 137 7.69 -3.60 11.53
C LEU A 137 8.50 -2.35 11.86
N ILE A 138 8.12 -1.23 11.23
CA ILE A 138 8.79 0.07 11.36
C ILE A 138 7.73 1.10 11.81
N PRO A 139 7.60 1.38 13.11
CA PRO A 139 6.47 2.14 13.64
C PRO A 139 6.22 3.51 13.00
N ASP A 140 7.28 4.29 12.78
CA ASP A 140 7.16 5.68 12.30
C ASP A 140 7.32 5.80 10.78
N ALA A 141 7.23 4.68 10.05
CA ALA A 141 7.38 4.67 8.61
C ALA A 141 6.04 4.55 7.90
N ALA A 142 5.90 5.29 6.80
CA ALA A 142 4.87 5.07 5.80
C ALA A 142 5.36 4.08 4.73
N HIS A 143 4.79 4.14 3.52
CA HIS A 143 5.03 3.19 2.44
C HIS A 143 6.53 3.02 2.11
N HIS A 144 7.04 1.82 2.42
CA HIS A 144 8.41 1.32 2.18
C HIS A 144 9.56 2.34 2.41
N LEU A 145 9.50 3.09 3.52
CA LEU A 145 10.51 4.12 3.85
C LEU A 145 11.94 3.56 3.93
N ASP A 146 12.09 2.31 4.33
CA ASP A 146 13.36 1.60 4.44
C ASP A 146 14.12 1.50 3.11
N LEU A 147 13.42 1.47 1.97
CA LEU A 147 14.02 1.44 0.63
C LEU A 147 14.48 2.82 0.14
N ARG A 148 14.00 3.92 0.74
CA ARG A 148 14.45 5.27 0.36
C ARG A 148 15.91 5.50 0.74
N ALA A 149 16.55 6.44 0.06
CA ALA A 149 17.89 6.90 0.43
C ALA A 149 17.91 7.45 1.87
N SER A 150 19.09 7.39 2.51
CA SER A 150 19.25 7.94 3.85
C SER A 150 19.01 9.45 3.86
N HIS A 151 18.37 9.94 4.91
CA HIS A 151 18.09 11.35 5.11
C HIS A 151 18.37 11.75 6.57
N ARG A 152 18.74 13.01 6.80
CA ARG A 152 19.06 13.52 8.16
C ARG A 152 17.87 13.49 9.13
N ASN A 153 16.65 13.49 8.60
CA ASN A 153 15.41 13.42 9.38
C ASN A 153 14.85 11.99 9.48
N ASP A 154 15.62 10.97 9.07
CA ASP A 154 15.19 9.59 9.27
C ASP A 154 15.00 9.31 10.76
N THR A 155 13.86 8.72 11.12
CA THR A 155 13.59 8.27 12.48
C THR A 155 14.54 7.14 12.88
N GLU A 156 14.77 6.98 14.18
CA GLU A 156 15.61 5.88 14.66
C GLU A 156 15.07 4.50 14.27
N SER A 157 13.74 4.37 14.14
CA SER A 157 13.06 3.14 13.75
C SER A 157 13.48 2.68 12.35
N VAL A 158 13.47 3.56 11.34
CA VAL A 158 13.92 3.19 9.98
C VAL A 158 15.44 2.99 9.90
N VAL A 159 16.22 3.78 10.63
CA VAL A 159 17.69 3.60 10.69
C VAL A 159 18.04 2.22 11.26
N ARG A 160 17.35 1.80 12.32
CA ARG A 160 17.51 0.47 12.92
C ARG A 160 17.04 -0.63 11.96
N ALA A 161 15.90 -0.44 11.30
CA ALA A 161 15.38 -1.38 10.32
C ALA A 161 16.40 -1.64 9.19
N ARG A 162 16.95 -0.59 8.57
CA ARG A 162 17.97 -0.72 7.51
C ARG A 162 19.23 -1.45 7.98
N LYS A 163 19.69 -1.20 9.21
CA LYS A 163 20.83 -1.92 9.81
C LYS A 163 20.53 -3.42 9.97
N THR A 164 19.32 -3.75 10.43
CA THR A 164 18.84 -5.13 10.57
C THR A 164 18.73 -5.85 9.23
N ILE A 165 18.08 -5.22 8.24
CA ILE A 165 17.95 -5.74 6.86
C ILE A 165 19.33 -6.02 6.27
N LYS A 166 20.26 -5.05 6.35
CA LYS A 166 21.64 -5.20 5.87
C LYS A 166 22.35 -6.38 6.55
N ARG A 167 22.13 -6.59 7.85
CA ARG A 167 22.71 -7.72 8.58
C ARG A 167 22.18 -9.06 8.05
N TRP A 168 20.87 -9.19 7.85
CA TRP A 168 20.27 -10.42 7.32
C TRP A 168 20.71 -10.73 5.89
N ILE A 169 20.74 -9.73 5.00
CA ILE A 169 21.25 -9.90 3.64
C ILE A 169 22.71 -10.37 3.65
N LYS A 170 23.56 -9.76 4.50
CA LYS A 170 24.96 -10.21 4.67
C LYS A 170 25.06 -11.66 5.15
N MET A 171 24.19 -12.07 6.08
CA MET A 171 24.14 -13.46 6.55
C MET A 171 23.77 -14.42 5.42
N TRP A 172 22.84 -14.06 4.54
CA TRP A 172 22.47 -14.89 3.39
C TRP A 172 23.61 -15.02 2.39
N ILE A 173 24.28 -13.91 2.07
CA ILE A 173 25.46 -13.92 1.18
C ILE A 173 26.55 -14.81 1.78
N HIS A 174 26.89 -14.65 3.06
CA HIS A 174 27.91 -15.46 3.71
C HIS A 174 27.52 -16.96 3.76
N GLY A 175 26.27 -17.25 4.12
CA GLY A 175 25.75 -18.62 4.15
C GLY A 175 25.73 -19.29 2.77
N TYR A 176 25.56 -18.53 1.68
CA TYR A 176 25.74 -19.05 0.33
C TYR A 176 27.20 -19.49 0.08
N TRP A 177 28.17 -18.64 0.43
CA TRP A 177 29.58 -18.93 0.22
C TRP A 177 30.10 -20.10 1.06
N LEU A 178 29.58 -20.30 2.27
CA LEU A 178 29.97 -21.43 3.14
C LEU A 178 29.39 -22.78 2.72
N ARG A 179 28.35 -22.80 1.87
CA ARG A 179 27.73 -24.03 1.36
C ARG A 179 28.35 -24.52 0.04
N LYS A 180 29.24 -23.73 -0.55
CA LYS A 180 30.14 -24.16 -1.63
C LYS A 180 31.41 -24.75 -1.03
#